data_AF-A0A285BVB4-F1
#
_entry.id   AF-A0A285BVB4-F1
#
_cell.length_a   1.000
_cell.length_b   1.000
_cell.length_c   1.000
_cell.angle_alpha   90.00
_cell.angle_beta   90.00
_cell.angle_gamma   90.00
#
_symmetry.space_group_name_H-M   'P 1'
#
loop_
_entity.id
_entity.type
_entity.pdbx_description
1 polymer ?
#
loop_
_entity_poly.entity_id
_entity_poly.type
_entity_poly.pdbx_seq_one_letter_code
_entity_poly.pdbx_strand_id
1 'polypeptide(L)'
;MQFYTAVRFTLFILMLILATICESFAEAEVSEDIRPKQLAAGESEREHQHDVASESEYRSGTDGQLAPRLLNLGSHTFPVSTRNPLAQQYINQGLNLAYAFNHAEARRAFREAARLEPDLAIAYWGQALVLGPNINAMMEPNEEPNALKIMQKAKALMINASPKEQALISALEKRYSGRSEHREANDKAYAQAMKEVLHRFPHDEDVAMLYVESMMDLRPWGYWMLDGQPYEGTAEIVALTEAVLRRNPEHPGALHMYIHLIEPTDTPERAEQAADKLLTLMPEAGHMIHMSSHIYQRVGRYADSIKSNQLAIAADEGYIAQCQAHGVYPMVYYPHNIHFLWFAATLDGQSKLAISAAQETASKIGDEVLETIPLTAIFRVTPYWALARFGYWQEILAVPPPPTTNLFLTGSWHYVRGLAFVATEQLQHAEQELETLRKIMKDPSLDSPLLSKNTTKTVLSAAPEVLAGEIAAAHGKFDQAIAHLEKAVRLDDALVYTEPAEFHLPPRLALGAVLLESGRPNEAEIVYWEDLRRNRNNGWALYGLAQALQAQNKMDEAAIITARFEQAWARADIKLQGSRFGR
;
A
#
# COMPACT_ATOMS: atom_id res chain seq x y z
N MET A 1 23.70 21.12 16.85
CA MET A 1 24.94 20.34 16.58
C MET A 1 24.88 18.88 17.11
N GLN A 2 23.68 18.33 17.39
CA GLN A 2 23.47 16.92 17.78
C GLN A 2 22.75 16.09 16.68
N PHE A 3 22.29 16.72 15.59
CA PHE A 3 21.67 16.05 14.45
C PHE A 3 22.65 15.36 13.48
N TYR A 4 23.93 15.77 13.49
CA TYR A 4 24.95 15.23 12.57
C TYR A 4 25.62 13.93 13.07
N THR A 5 25.44 13.56 14.33
CA THR A 5 26.07 12.38 14.93
C THR A 5 25.26 11.10 14.74
N ALA A 6 23.92 11.21 14.62
CA ALA A 6 23.03 10.06 14.41
C ALA A 6 23.18 9.47 12.99
N VAL A 7 23.32 10.32 11.96
CA VAL A 7 23.46 9.91 10.55
C VAL A 7 24.77 9.14 10.29
N ARG A 8 25.84 9.43 11.03
CA ARG A 8 27.12 8.71 10.91
C ARG A 8 27.11 7.33 11.58
N PHE A 9 26.23 7.09 12.55
CA PHE A 9 26.13 5.79 13.22
C PHE A 9 25.35 4.77 12.36
N THR A 10 24.35 5.23 11.60
CA THR A 10 23.56 4.40 10.67
C THR A 10 24.37 3.93 9.46
N LEU A 11 25.29 4.77 8.96
CA LEU A 11 26.20 4.40 7.85
C LEU A 11 27.27 3.37 8.24
N PHE A 12 27.64 3.29 9.52
CA PHE A 12 28.67 2.35 10.00
C PHE A 12 28.13 0.93 10.22
N ILE A 13 26.84 0.79 10.55
CA ILE A 13 26.17 -0.51 10.73
C ILE A 13 25.90 -1.18 9.38
N LEU A 14 25.60 -0.40 8.33
CA LEU A 14 25.41 -0.93 6.97
C LEU A 14 26.69 -1.54 6.37
N MET A 15 27.88 -1.02 6.72
CA MET A 15 29.16 -1.57 6.25
C MET A 15 29.54 -2.91 6.91
N LEU A 16 29.09 -3.17 8.14
CA LEU A 16 29.41 -4.42 8.86
C LEU A 16 28.52 -5.60 8.43
N ILE A 17 27.32 -5.34 7.92
CA ILE A 17 26.42 -6.36 7.36
C ILE A 17 26.93 -6.85 5.99
N LEU A 18 27.64 -6.02 5.24
CA LEU A 18 28.21 -6.36 3.93
C LEU A 18 29.44 -7.28 4.00
N ALA A 19 30.17 -7.32 5.12
CA ALA A 19 31.39 -8.13 5.25
C ALA A 19 31.09 -9.63 5.48
N THR A 20 29.96 -9.97 6.10
CA THR A 20 29.59 -11.37 6.39
C THR A 20 28.86 -12.06 5.23
N ILE A 21 28.30 -11.30 4.28
CA ILE A 21 27.64 -11.84 3.09
C ILE A 21 28.67 -12.31 2.04
N CYS A 22 29.90 -11.79 2.06
CA CYS A 22 30.92 -12.16 1.08
C CYS A 22 31.60 -13.52 1.35
N GLU A 23 31.57 -14.04 2.59
CA GLU A 23 32.21 -15.33 2.92
C GLU A 23 31.31 -16.55 2.70
N SER A 24 29.98 -16.41 2.69
CA SER A 24 29.07 -17.57 2.56
C SER A 24 28.83 -18.04 1.12
N PHE A 25 29.25 -17.28 0.11
CA PHE A 25 29.06 -17.63 -1.31
C PHE A 25 30.30 -18.20 -2.01
N ALA A 26 31.39 -18.44 -1.29
CA ALA A 26 32.66 -18.93 -1.88
C ALA A 26 32.90 -20.45 -1.79
N GLU A 27 32.08 -21.22 -1.08
CA GLU A 27 32.27 -22.68 -0.93
C GLU A 27 31.01 -23.47 -1.28
N ALA A 28 30.80 -23.73 -2.58
CA ALA A 28 30.00 -24.86 -3.04
C ALA A 28 30.39 -25.25 -4.48
N GLU A 29 31.54 -25.90 -4.64
CA GLU A 29 31.88 -26.65 -5.86
C GLU A 29 31.44 -28.12 -5.75
N VAL A 30 30.64 -28.52 -6.74
CA VAL A 30 30.62 -29.80 -7.48
C VAL A 30 30.64 -31.14 -6.71
N SER A 31 29.57 -31.92 -6.90
CA SER A 31 29.62 -33.39 -6.88
C SER A 31 28.50 -33.95 -7.76
N GLU A 32 28.88 -34.50 -8.92
CA GLU A 32 28.02 -35.29 -9.81
C GLU A 32 27.67 -36.67 -9.22
N ASP A 33 26.51 -37.18 -9.63
CA ASP A 33 26.19 -38.56 -10.01
C ASP A 33 24.95 -39.10 -9.27
N ILE A 34 23.95 -39.53 -10.05
CA ILE A 34 23.11 -40.73 -9.88
C ILE A 34 22.04 -40.74 -10.99
N ARG A 35 22.04 -41.84 -11.76
CA ARG A 35 21.16 -42.16 -12.89
C ARG A 35 19.68 -42.43 -12.49
N PRO A 36 18.71 -42.27 -13.41
CA PRO A 36 17.29 -42.52 -13.13
C PRO A 36 16.88 -43.98 -13.36
N LYS A 37 15.92 -44.47 -12.55
CA LYS A 37 15.15 -45.69 -12.84
C LYS A 37 13.73 -45.31 -13.27
N GLN A 38 13.39 -45.70 -14.50
CA GLN A 38 12.02 -45.82 -15.01
C GLN A 38 11.25 -46.91 -14.26
N LEU A 39 9.95 -46.71 -14.09
CA LEU A 39 8.92 -47.75 -14.15
C LEU A 39 7.59 -47.12 -14.58
N ALA A 40 6.87 -47.84 -15.44
CA ALA A 40 5.76 -47.40 -16.27
C ALA A 40 4.43 -48.09 -15.92
N ALA A 41 3.36 -47.61 -16.58
CA ALA A 41 2.02 -48.19 -16.82
C ALA A 41 0.94 -47.99 -15.72
N GLY A 42 -0.32 -47.64 -16.04
CA GLY A 42 -0.97 -47.45 -17.34
C GLY A 42 -2.42 -46.91 -17.26
N GLU A 43 -2.81 -46.25 -18.36
CA GLU A 43 -4.09 -46.22 -19.11
C GLU A 43 -5.47 -46.09 -18.41
N SER A 44 -6.23 -45.05 -18.78
CA SER A 44 -7.42 -45.15 -19.66
C SER A 44 -8.07 -43.79 -19.93
N GLU A 45 -8.28 -43.52 -21.22
CA GLU A 45 -8.77 -42.29 -21.86
C GLU A 45 -10.29 -42.08 -21.76
N ARG A 46 -10.74 -40.82 -21.93
CA ARG A 46 -11.78 -40.44 -22.90
C ARG A 46 -11.61 -38.99 -23.37
N GLU A 47 -11.58 -38.87 -24.69
CA GLU A 47 -11.19 -37.74 -25.52
C GLU A 47 -12.19 -36.57 -25.52
N HIS A 48 -11.67 -35.35 -25.60
CA HIS A 48 -12.18 -34.35 -26.53
C HIS A 48 -11.00 -33.59 -27.13
N GLN A 49 -10.77 -33.85 -28.41
CA GLN A 49 -9.71 -33.30 -29.27
C GLN A 49 -10.19 -31.99 -29.90
N HIS A 50 -9.42 -30.92 -29.74
CA HIS A 50 -9.24 -29.91 -30.79
C HIS A 50 -7.77 -29.48 -30.77
N ASP A 51 -7.19 -29.50 -31.97
CA ASP A 51 -5.76 -29.58 -32.26
C ASP A 51 -4.91 -28.37 -31.85
N VAL A 52 -3.66 -28.72 -31.59
CA VAL A 52 -2.50 -27.95 -31.13
C VAL A 52 -1.70 -27.37 -32.30
N ALA A 53 -1.20 -26.13 -32.16
CA ALA A 53 0.20 -25.73 -32.40
C ALA A 53 0.28 -24.19 -32.30
N SER A 54 1.15 -23.54 -31.52
CA SER A 54 2.52 -23.92 -31.16
C SER A 54 2.83 -23.64 -29.69
N GLU A 55 3.31 -24.66 -28.99
CA GLU A 55 4.04 -24.55 -27.73
C GLU A 55 5.33 -23.74 -27.94
N SER A 56 5.45 -22.61 -27.25
CA SER A 56 6.77 -22.06 -26.92
C SER A 56 7.11 -22.54 -25.51
N GLU A 57 8.16 -23.36 -25.43
CA GLU A 57 8.75 -23.85 -24.18
C GLU A 57 8.88 -22.74 -23.13
N TYR A 58 8.11 -22.89 -22.05
CA TYR A 58 8.22 -22.09 -20.84
C TYR A 58 9.53 -22.44 -20.14
N ARG A 59 10.43 -21.45 -20.01
CA ARG A 59 11.64 -21.53 -19.18
C ARG A 59 11.63 -20.38 -18.17
N SER A 60 12.28 -20.57 -17.03
CA SER A 60 12.19 -19.91 -15.71
C SER A 60 12.69 -18.45 -15.50
N GLY A 61 11.91 -17.61 -14.80
CA GLY A 61 12.16 -16.15 -14.60
C GLY A 61 13.39 -15.74 -13.79
N THR A 62 14.30 -14.98 -14.42
CA THR A 62 15.31 -14.05 -13.86
C THR A 62 15.75 -13.04 -14.95
N ASP A 63 16.52 -12.02 -14.57
CA ASP A 63 16.99 -10.92 -15.42
C ASP A 63 17.77 -11.43 -16.65
N GLY A 64 17.10 -11.59 -17.79
CA GLY A 64 17.66 -12.24 -18.99
C GLY A 64 16.65 -12.98 -19.87
N GLN A 65 15.43 -13.21 -19.38
CA GLN A 65 14.36 -13.83 -20.17
C GLN A 65 13.54 -12.84 -21.00
N LEU A 66 12.98 -13.34 -22.11
CA LEU A 66 12.02 -12.60 -22.93
C LEU A 66 10.85 -12.12 -22.06
N ALA A 67 10.39 -10.89 -22.29
CA ALA A 67 9.20 -10.37 -21.62
C ALA A 67 7.96 -11.09 -22.17
N PRO A 68 7.14 -11.75 -21.32
CA PRO A 68 5.87 -12.27 -21.77
C PRO A 68 5.01 -11.12 -22.27
N ARG A 69 4.22 -11.40 -23.30
CA ARG A 69 3.15 -10.47 -23.70
C ARG A 69 2.02 -10.60 -22.68
N LEU A 70 1.76 -9.51 -21.96
CA LEU A 70 0.60 -9.41 -21.07
C LEU A 70 -0.57 -8.90 -21.91
N LEU A 71 -1.69 -9.62 -21.88
CA LEU A 71 -2.77 -9.47 -22.85
C LEU A 71 -3.92 -8.61 -22.33
N ASN A 72 -3.74 -7.74 -21.33
CA ASN A 72 -4.79 -6.78 -20.97
C ASN A 72 -4.33 -5.59 -20.10
N LEU A 73 -3.27 -4.90 -20.52
CA LEU A 73 -2.74 -3.71 -19.84
C LEU A 73 -3.35 -2.39 -20.36
N GLY A 74 -4.62 -2.44 -20.79
CA GLY A 74 -5.32 -1.30 -21.39
C GLY A 74 -4.88 -0.98 -22.83
N SER A 75 -5.56 -0.02 -23.44
CA SER A 75 -5.36 0.40 -24.84
C SER A 75 -4.50 1.65 -25.00
N HIS A 76 -3.94 2.19 -23.91
CA HIS A 76 -3.09 3.38 -23.98
C HIS A 76 -1.84 3.11 -24.82
N THR A 77 -1.49 4.06 -25.67
CA THR A 77 -0.36 3.96 -26.59
C THR A 77 0.59 5.12 -26.40
N PHE A 78 1.89 4.84 -26.48
CA PHE A 78 2.94 5.84 -26.46
C PHE A 78 3.71 5.81 -27.79
N PRO A 79 3.25 6.53 -28.83
CA PRO A 79 3.88 6.49 -30.14
C PRO A 79 5.33 6.97 -30.07
N VAL A 80 6.24 6.18 -30.63
CA VAL A 80 7.67 6.50 -30.72
C VAL A 80 8.19 6.30 -32.16
N SER A 81 9.42 6.72 -32.43
CA SER A 81 10.03 6.70 -33.76
C SER A 81 10.47 5.31 -34.24
N THR A 82 9.71 4.26 -33.92
CA THR A 82 9.91 2.89 -34.42
C THR A 82 9.02 2.62 -35.63
N ARG A 83 9.49 1.76 -36.54
CA ARG A 83 8.66 1.16 -37.60
C ARG A 83 8.36 -0.32 -37.33
N ASN A 84 8.93 -0.88 -36.27
CA ASN A 84 8.68 -2.25 -35.86
C ASN A 84 7.42 -2.29 -34.99
N PRO A 85 6.31 -2.86 -35.48
CA PRO A 85 5.04 -2.87 -34.73
C PRO A 85 5.15 -3.65 -33.41
N LEU A 86 6.02 -4.66 -33.35
CA LEU A 86 6.24 -5.44 -32.14
C LEU A 86 7.06 -4.66 -31.11
N ALA A 87 8.07 -3.90 -31.55
CA ALA A 87 8.80 -2.99 -30.66
C ALA A 87 7.86 -1.91 -30.08
N GLN A 88 6.99 -1.31 -30.91
CA GLN A 88 5.97 -0.35 -30.45
C GLN A 88 5.03 -0.95 -29.40
N GLN A 89 4.61 -2.22 -29.56
CA GLN A 89 3.78 -2.90 -28.57
C GLN A 89 4.50 -3.05 -27.23
N TYR A 90 5.78 -3.46 -27.23
CA TYR A 90 6.56 -3.56 -26.00
C TYR A 90 6.88 -2.21 -25.36
N ILE A 91 7.01 -1.13 -26.15
CA ILE A 91 7.07 0.24 -25.61
C ILE A 91 5.76 0.62 -24.89
N ASN A 92 4.61 0.33 -25.49
CA ASN A 92 3.32 0.59 -24.87
C ASN A 92 3.13 -0.23 -23.59
N GLN A 93 3.45 -1.54 -23.63
CA GLN A 93 3.42 -2.42 -22.46
C GLN A 93 4.35 -1.88 -21.35
N GLY A 94 5.58 -1.47 -21.71
CA GLY A 94 6.54 -0.91 -20.76
C GLY A 94 6.04 0.37 -20.09
N LEU A 95 5.46 1.30 -20.85
CA LEU A 95 4.94 2.54 -20.27
C LEU A 95 3.69 2.28 -19.41
N ASN A 96 2.77 1.44 -19.86
CA ASN A 96 1.57 1.12 -19.08
C ASN A 96 1.95 0.42 -17.76
N LEU A 97 2.94 -0.47 -17.77
CA LEU A 97 3.48 -1.09 -16.54
C LEU A 97 4.23 -0.10 -15.66
N ALA A 98 4.91 0.90 -16.24
CA ALA A 98 5.51 2.00 -15.48
C ALA A 98 4.44 2.83 -14.78
N TYR A 99 3.35 3.20 -15.48
CA TYR A 99 2.19 3.83 -14.85
C TYR A 99 1.51 2.94 -13.82
N ALA A 100 1.58 1.61 -13.96
CA ALA A 100 1.09 0.65 -12.97
C ALA A 100 2.08 0.32 -11.84
N PHE A 101 3.21 1.02 -11.77
CA PHE A 101 4.31 0.79 -10.82
C PHE A 101 4.87 -0.65 -10.79
N ASN A 102 4.60 -1.47 -11.81
CA ASN A 102 5.28 -2.74 -12.00
C ASN A 102 6.59 -2.51 -12.78
N HIS A 103 7.53 -1.81 -12.12
CA HIS A 103 8.78 -1.37 -12.73
C HIS A 103 9.67 -2.53 -13.21
N ALA A 104 9.68 -3.65 -12.50
CA ALA A 104 10.44 -4.84 -12.90
C ALA A 104 9.97 -5.39 -14.24
N GLU A 105 8.65 -5.57 -14.42
CA GLU A 105 8.10 -6.07 -15.69
C GLU A 105 8.17 -4.99 -16.79
N ALA A 106 7.99 -3.72 -16.43
CA ALA A 106 8.20 -2.61 -17.37
C ALA A 106 9.62 -2.63 -17.96
N ARG A 107 10.64 -2.85 -17.11
CA ARG A 107 12.05 -2.97 -17.54
C ARG A 107 12.23 -4.12 -18.53
N ARG A 108 11.60 -5.28 -18.28
CA ARG A 108 11.64 -6.42 -19.20
C ARG A 108 11.01 -6.08 -20.54
N ALA A 109 9.85 -5.41 -20.56
CA ALA A 109 9.21 -4.97 -21.79
C ALA A 109 10.09 -4.00 -22.59
N PHE A 110 10.69 -3.00 -21.94
CA PHE A 110 11.61 -2.09 -22.61
C PHE A 110 12.89 -2.76 -23.12
N ARG A 111 13.42 -3.75 -22.39
CA ARG A 111 14.54 -4.60 -22.87
C ARG A 111 14.16 -5.38 -24.12
N GLU A 112 12.93 -5.89 -24.19
CA GLU A 112 12.45 -6.62 -25.34
C GLU A 112 12.26 -5.72 -26.57
N ALA A 113 11.75 -4.48 -26.38
CA ALA A 113 11.75 -3.47 -27.44
C ALA A 113 13.17 -3.18 -27.97
N ALA A 114 14.15 -3.04 -27.06
CA ALA A 114 15.56 -2.83 -27.43
C ALA A 114 16.20 -4.06 -28.10
N ARG A 115 15.74 -5.27 -27.79
CA ARG A 115 16.19 -6.51 -28.48
C ARG A 115 15.68 -6.55 -29.92
N LEU A 116 14.44 -6.12 -30.13
CA LEU A 116 13.77 -6.09 -31.44
C LEU A 116 14.29 -4.95 -32.33
N GLU A 117 14.66 -3.82 -31.74
CA GLU A 117 15.22 -2.66 -32.45
C GLU A 117 16.37 -2.04 -31.61
N PRO A 118 17.62 -2.51 -31.79
CA PRO A 118 18.75 -2.10 -30.96
C PRO A 118 19.11 -0.61 -31.00
N ASP A 119 18.71 0.10 -32.04
CA ASP A 119 18.93 1.54 -32.23
C ASP A 119 17.77 2.41 -31.70
N LEU A 120 16.71 1.80 -31.16
CA LEU A 120 15.55 2.50 -30.59
C LEU A 120 15.92 3.14 -29.24
N ALA A 121 16.41 4.38 -29.29
CA ALA A 121 16.91 5.12 -28.12
C ALA A 121 15.94 5.16 -26.93
N ILE A 122 14.64 5.35 -27.21
CA ILE A 122 13.59 5.44 -26.19
C ILE A 122 13.38 4.12 -25.43
N ALA A 123 13.75 2.97 -26.00
CA ALA A 123 13.70 1.69 -25.30
C ALA A 123 14.73 1.61 -24.17
N TYR A 124 15.90 2.26 -24.32
CA TYR A 124 16.89 2.37 -23.24
C TYR A 124 16.50 3.44 -22.23
N TRP A 125 15.89 4.54 -22.68
CA TRP A 125 15.26 5.52 -21.78
C TRP A 125 14.23 4.87 -20.86
N GLY A 126 13.33 4.04 -21.41
CA GLY A 126 12.30 3.36 -20.63
C GLY A 126 12.89 2.40 -19.59
N GLN A 127 13.97 1.67 -19.95
CA GLN A 127 14.70 0.83 -18.99
C GLN A 127 15.28 1.64 -17.84
N ALA A 128 15.84 2.81 -18.11
CA ALA A 128 16.38 3.67 -17.06
C ALA A 128 15.28 4.33 -16.24
N LEU A 129 14.19 4.79 -16.86
CA LEU A 129 13.06 5.44 -16.20
C LEU A 129 12.57 4.63 -15.00
N VAL A 130 12.30 3.34 -15.23
CA VAL A 130 11.74 2.43 -14.23
C VAL A 130 12.79 1.91 -13.23
N LEU A 131 14.07 2.23 -13.43
CA LEU A 131 15.07 2.08 -12.38
C LEU A 131 15.08 3.26 -11.42
N GLY A 132 14.52 4.41 -11.79
CA GLY A 132 14.26 5.50 -10.87
C GLY A 132 13.23 5.13 -9.80
N PRO A 133 13.10 5.96 -8.75
CA PRO A 133 12.05 5.76 -7.77
C PRO A 133 10.66 5.96 -8.41
N ASN A 134 9.66 5.52 -7.67
CA ASN A 134 8.30 6.05 -7.74
C ASN A 134 7.86 6.41 -6.32
N ILE A 135 6.63 6.90 -6.16
CA ILE A 135 6.13 7.38 -4.86
C ILE A 135 6.06 6.28 -3.77
N ASN A 136 6.05 5.01 -4.16
CA ASN A 136 5.90 3.86 -3.26
C ASN A 136 7.20 3.07 -3.07
N ALA A 137 8.19 3.26 -3.94
CA ALA A 137 9.45 2.54 -3.92
C ALA A 137 10.62 3.46 -4.26
N MET A 138 11.57 3.56 -3.33
CA MET A 138 12.84 4.22 -3.58
C MET A 138 13.68 3.39 -4.55
N MET A 139 14.49 4.05 -5.39
CA MET A 139 15.46 3.34 -6.20
C MET A 139 16.62 2.85 -5.34
N GLU A 140 16.95 1.56 -5.50
CA GLU A 140 18.07 0.89 -4.85
C GLU A 140 19.41 1.62 -5.10
N PRO A 141 20.22 1.91 -4.07
CA PRO A 141 21.44 2.69 -4.23
C PRO A 141 22.45 2.09 -5.22
N ASN A 142 22.54 0.77 -5.32
CA ASN A 142 23.47 0.06 -6.19
C ASN A 142 23.04 0.02 -7.67
N GLU A 143 21.77 0.32 -7.99
CA GLU A 143 21.29 0.39 -9.38
C GLU A 143 21.66 1.71 -10.05
N GLU A 144 22.15 2.71 -9.31
CA GLU A 144 22.43 4.04 -9.86
C GLU A 144 23.48 3.99 -11.00
N PRO A 145 24.66 3.36 -10.83
CA PRO A 145 25.64 3.24 -11.91
C PRO A 145 25.11 2.50 -13.14
N ASN A 146 24.23 1.52 -12.92
CA ASN A 146 23.58 0.77 -14.00
C ASN A 146 22.60 1.67 -14.78
N ALA A 147 21.76 2.44 -14.09
CA ALA A 147 20.86 3.39 -14.72
C ALA A 147 21.61 4.45 -15.54
N LEU A 148 22.72 4.99 -15.01
CA LEU A 148 23.58 5.92 -15.76
C LEU A 148 24.13 5.28 -17.03
N LYS A 149 24.62 4.03 -16.97
CA LYS A 149 25.13 3.31 -18.14
C LYS A 149 24.06 3.12 -19.21
N ILE A 150 22.85 2.76 -18.82
CA ILE A 150 21.71 2.61 -19.74
C ILE A 150 21.36 3.97 -20.36
N MET A 151 21.34 5.05 -19.59
CA MET A 151 21.08 6.40 -20.10
C MET A 151 22.13 6.90 -21.08
N GLN A 152 23.42 6.60 -20.84
CA GLN A 152 24.49 6.92 -21.79
C GLN A 152 24.25 6.24 -23.14
N LYS A 153 23.73 5.00 -23.15
CA LYS A 153 23.34 4.31 -24.38
C LYS A 153 22.14 4.97 -25.06
N ALA A 154 21.10 5.33 -24.31
CA ALA A 154 19.95 6.07 -24.84
C ALA A 154 20.40 7.37 -25.53
N LYS A 155 21.26 8.14 -24.87
CA LYS A 155 21.80 9.40 -25.39
C LYS A 155 22.65 9.21 -26.66
N ALA A 156 23.48 8.17 -26.73
CA ALA A 156 24.29 7.89 -27.92
C ALA A 156 23.43 7.57 -29.16
N LEU A 157 22.25 6.98 -28.96
CA LEU A 157 21.35 6.56 -30.04
C LEU A 157 20.31 7.62 -30.43
N MET A 158 20.10 8.66 -29.61
CA MET A 158 18.97 9.59 -29.78
C MET A 158 19.03 10.48 -31.03
N ILE A 159 20.14 10.49 -31.78
CA ILE A 159 20.31 11.36 -32.95
C ILE A 159 19.23 11.15 -34.02
N ASN A 160 18.71 9.93 -34.14
CA ASN A 160 17.64 9.56 -35.08
C ASN A 160 16.25 9.54 -34.44
N ALA A 161 16.15 9.82 -33.13
CA ALA A 161 14.90 9.82 -32.40
C ALA A 161 14.07 11.07 -32.70
N SER A 162 12.76 11.00 -32.43
CA SER A 162 11.88 12.17 -32.61
C SER A 162 12.28 13.35 -31.69
N PRO A 163 11.90 14.60 -32.01
CA PRO A 163 12.19 15.74 -31.15
C PRO A 163 11.68 15.60 -29.71
N LYS A 164 10.55 14.89 -29.51
CA LYS A 164 9.98 14.55 -28.20
C LYS A 164 10.87 13.58 -27.44
N GLU A 165 11.26 12.48 -28.07
CA GLU A 165 12.11 11.46 -27.47
C GLU A 165 13.49 12.01 -27.08
N GLN A 166 14.10 12.83 -27.94
CA GLN A 166 15.35 13.52 -27.61
C GLN A 166 15.22 14.40 -26.35
N ALA A 167 14.09 15.07 -26.18
CA ALA A 167 13.83 15.91 -25.02
C ALA A 167 13.64 15.07 -23.74
N LEU A 168 12.87 13.97 -23.81
CA LEU A 168 12.68 13.04 -22.70
C LEU A 168 14.00 12.37 -22.27
N ILE A 169 14.83 11.95 -23.23
CA ILE A 169 16.17 11.39 -22.97
C ILE A 169 17.06 12.42 -22.28
N SER A 170 17.07 13.65 -22.79
CA SER A 170 17.88 14.74 -22.22
C SER A 170 17.43 15.14 -20.80
N ALA A 171 16.12 15.07 -20.52
CA ALA A 171 15.59 15.32 -19.20
C ALA A 171 15.97 14.20 -18.22
N LEU A 172 15.72 12.93 -18.58
CA LEU A 172 16.01 11.79 -17.71
C LEU A 172 17.52 11.64 -17.43
N GLU A 173 18.39 12.09 -18.33
CA GLU A 173 19.84 12.11 -18.09
C GLU A 173 20.19 12.87 -16.80
N LYS A 174 19.42 13.91 -16.44
CA LYS A 174 19.64 14.69 -15.22
C LYS A 174 19.40 13.89 -13.93
N ARG A 175 18.68 12.77 -14.00
CA ARG A 175 18.32 11.93 -12.86
C ARG A 175 19.48 11.05 -12.36
N TYR A 176 20.49 10.80 -13.20
CA TYR A 176 21.57 9.85 -12.90
C TYR A 176 22.96 10.48 -13.05
N SER A 177 23.81 10.22 -12.05
CA SER A 177 25.16 10.79 -11.94
C SER A 177 26.26 9.76 -11.62
N GLY A 178 25.92 8.48 -11.43
CA GLY A 178 26.83 7.43 -10.98
C GLY A 178 26.86 7.26 -9.45
N ARG A 179 26.06 8.06 -8.71
CA ARG A 179 26.19 8.33 -7.28
C ARG A 179 24.84 8.48 -6.59
N SER A 180 24.52 7.56 -5.70
CA SER A 180 23.25 7.53 -4.96
C SER A 180 23.12 8.68 -3.95
N GLU A 181 24.23 9.20 -3.44
CA GLU A 181 24.27 10.37 -2.54
C GLU A 181 23.75 11.66 -3.20
N HIS A 182 23.68 11.71 -4.53
CA HIS A 182 23.18 12.85 -5.29
C HIS A 182 21.69 12.76 -5.63
N ARG A 183 21.00 11.68 -5.21
CA ARG A 183 19.62 11.38 -5.61
C ARG A 183 18.68 12.56 -5.48
N GLU A 184 18.64 13.19 -4.30
CA GLU A 184 17.72 14.31 -4.05
C GLU A 184 17.95 15.49 -5.01
N ALA A 185 19.22 15.84 -5.27
CA ALA A 185 19.55 16.93 -6.20
C ALA A 185 19.23 16.55 -7.64
N ASN A 186 19.47 15.29 -8.03
CA ASN A 186 19.22 14.80 -9.39
C ASN A 186 17.72 14.65 -9.69
N ASP A 187 16.90 14.20 -8.73
CA ASP A 187 15.45 14.12 -8.89
C ASP A 187 14.86 15.53 -9.06
N LYS A 188 15.33 16.52 -8.28
CA LYS A 188 14.97 17.94 -8.49
C LYS A 188 15.36 18.45 -9.87
N ALA A 189 16.56 18.10 -10.34
CA ALA A 189 17.02 18.46 -11.68
C ALA A 189 16.20 17.79 -12.78
N TYR A 190 15.79 16.53 -12.60
CA TYR A 190 14.91 15.81 -13.51
C TYR A 190 13.52 16.45 -13.58
N ALA A 191 12.89 16.74 -12.44
CA ALA A 191 11.59 17.40 -12.41
C ALA A 191 11.61 18.78 -13.08
N GLN A 192 12.67 19.56 -12.84
CA GLN A 192 12.86 20.84 -13.53
C GLN A 192 13.05 20.67 -15.04
N ALA A 193 13.82 19.67 -15.47
CA ALA A 193 13.98 19.38 -16.90
C ALA A 193 12.68 18.91 -17.54
N MET A 194 11.87 18.10 -16.84
CA MET A 194 10.55 17.68 -17.32
C MET A 194 9.58 18.85 -17.47
N LYS A 195 9.66 19.88 -16.61
CA LYS A 195 8.92 21.14 -16.79
C LYS A 195 9.27 21.82 -18.11
N GLU A 196 10.55 21.82 -18.48
CA GLU A 196 11.00 22.38 -19.77
C GLU A 196 10.51 21.54 -20.96
N VAL A 197 10.46 20.20 -20.83
CA VAL A 197 9.86 19.32 -21.85
C VAL A 197 8.37 19.62 -22.00
N LEU A 198 7.64 19.79 -20.91
CA LEU A 198 6.22 20.16 -20.93
C LEU A 198 5.99 21.49 -21.64
N HIS A 199 6.80 22.51 -21.39
CA HIS A 199 6.70 23.79 -22.11
C HIS A 199 6.91 23.65 -23.62
N ARG A 200 7.76 22.72 -24.04
CA ARG A 200 8.03 22.46 -25.46
C ARG A 200 6.96 21.59 -26.12
N PHE A 201 6.27 20.74 -25.35
CA PHE A 201 5.21 19.84 -25.81
C PHE A 201 3.94 19.96 -24.95
N PRO A 202 3.29 21.15 -24.88
CA PRO A 202 2.22 21.43 -23.91
C PRO A 202 0.91 20.65 -24.13
N HIS A 203 0.79 19.96 -25.26
CA HIS A 203 -0.37 19.15 -25.62
C HIS A 203 -0.11 17.65 -25.54
N ASP A 204 1.12 17.22 -25.22
CA ASP A 204 1.43 15.80 -25.04
C ASP A 204 1.09 15.38 -23.60
N GLU A 205 0.14 14.46 -23.48
CA GLU A 205 -0.42 14.04 -22.20
C GLU A 205 0.56 13.18 -21.40
N ASP A 206 1.32 12.32 -22.06
CA ASP A 206 2.34 11.51 -21.41
C ASP A 206 3.50 12.39 -20.89
N VAL A 207 3.91 13.41 -21.63
CA VAL A 207 4.89 14.41 -21.13
C VAL A 207 4.35 15.11 -19.88
N ALA A 208 3.07 15.48 -19.87
CA ALA A 208 2.45 16.08 -18.68
C ALA A 208 2.46 15.10 -17.50
N MET A 209 2.14 13.82 -17.71
CA MET A 209 2.09 12.82 -16.64
C MET A 209 3.47 12.38 -16.14
N LEU A 210 4.48 12.36 -17.00
CA LEU A 210 5.88 12.18 -16.58
C LEU A 210 6.39 13.38 -15.77
N TYR A 211 5.95 14.61 -16.08
CA TYR A 211 6.26 15.77 -15.24
C TYR A 211 5.57 15.67 -13.87
N VAL A 212 4.28 15.33 -13.84
CA VAL A 212 3.53 15.15 -12.59
C VAL A 212 4.18 14.10 -11.70
N GLU A 213 4.49 12.92 -12.24
CA GLU A 213 5.17 11.86 -11.50
C GLU A 213 6.53 12.32 -10.95
N SER A 214 7.35 13.00 -11.77
CA SER A 214 8.64 13.52 -11.32
C SER A 214 8.53 14.54 -10.17
N MET A 215 7.46 15.32 -10.13
CA MET A 215 7.18 16.28 -9.05
C MET A 215 6.67 15.57 -7.80
N MET A 216 5.85 14.52 -7.95
CA MET A 216 5.37 13.70 -6.83
C MET A 216 6.54 12.99 -6.12
N ASP A 217 7.52 12.51 -6.89
CA ASP A 217 8.73 11.88 -6.35
C ASP A 217 9.63 12.81 -5.53
N LEU A 218 9.50 14.13 -5.66
CA LEU A 218 10.23 15.08 -4.80
C LEU A 218 9.70 15.08 -3.36
N ARG A 219 8.46 14.63 -3.16
CA ARG A 219 7.82 14.58 -1.84
C ARG A 219 6.79 13.44 -1.78
N PRO A 220 7.23 12.17 -1.83
CA PRO A 220 6.32 11.02 -1.83
C PRO A 220 5.36 11.09 -0.62
N TRP A 221 4.08 10.88 -0.88
CA TRP A 221 3.01 10.89 0.13
C TRP A 221 2.93 12.20 0.96
N GLY A 222 3.47 13.32 0.45
CA GLY A 222 3.55 14.57 1.20
C GLY A 222 2.96 15.76 0.47
N TYR A 223 1.91 15.60 -0.32
CA TYR A 223 1.43 16.65 -1.22
C TYR A 223 0.64 17.77 -0.51
N TRP A 224 0.06 17.47 0.65
CA TRP A 224 -0.80 18.37 1.43
C TRP A 224 -0.35 18.44 2.89
N MET A 225 -0.52 19.62 3.49
CA MET A 225 -0.34 19.86 4.92
C MET A 225 -1.55 19.34 5.70
N LEU A 226 -1.41 19.17 7.02
CA LEU A 226 -2.49 18.68 7.90
C LEU A 226 -3.75 19.57 7.89
N ASP A 227 -3.61 20.85 7.57
CA ASP A 227 -4.72 21.81 7.43
C ASP A 227 -5.33 21.85 6.02
N GLY A 228 -4.88 20.96 5.12
CA GLY A 228 -5.35 20.86 3.74
C GLY A 228 -4.69 21.83 2.76
N GLN A 229 -3.68 22.61 3.17
CA GLN A 229 -2.95 23.45 2.22
C GLN A 229 -1.98 22.64 1.35
N PRO A 230 -1.91 22.88 0.03
CA PRO A 230 -0.96 22.20 -0.83
C PRO A 230 0.46 22.68 -0.54
N TYR A 231 1.43 21.77 -0.53
CA TYR A 231 2.83 22.17 -0.60
C TYR A 231 3.17 22.80 -1.97
N GLU A 232 4.32 23.47 -2.05
CA GLU A 232 4.83 24.06 -3.30
C GLU A 232 4.83 23.02 -4.43
N GLY A 233 4.30 23.43 -5.59
CA GLY A 233 4.15 22.60 -6.79
C GLY A 233 2.90 21.71 -6.81
N THR A 234 2.32 21.34 -5.67
CA THR A 234 1.17 20.41 -5.63
C THR A 234 -0.05 20.95 -6.39
N ALA A 235 -0.42 22.22 -6.18
CA ALA A 235 -1.59 22.80 -6.87
C ALA A 235 -1.42 22.85 -8.40
N GLU A 236 -0.19 23.06 -8.88
CA GLU A 236 0.15 23.07 -10.32
C GLU A 236 -0.06 21.68 -10.93
N ILE A 237 0.49 20.64 -10.30
CA ILE A 237 0.38 19.27 -10.82
C ILE A 237 -1.03 18.71 -10.72
N VAL A 238 -1.81 19.08 -9.68
CA VAL A 238 -3.23 18.73 -9.60
C VAL A 238 -4.01 19.34 -10.77
N ALA A 239 -3.85 20.64 -11.02
CA ALA A 239 -4.55 21.31 -12.11
C ALA A 239 -4.14 20.75 -13.49
N LEU A 240 -2.87 20.39 -13.67
CA LEU A 240 -2.36 19.75 -14.88
C LEU A 240 -2.98 18.36 -15.10
N THR A 241 -3.03 17.52 -14.06
CA THR A 241 -3.66 16.20 -14.13
C THR A 241 -5.15 16.29 -14.45
N GLU A 242 -5.88 17.23 -13.83
CA GLU A 242 -7.29 17.48 -14.16
C GLU A 242 -7.47 17.96 -15.61
N ALA A 243 -6.53 18.75 -16.15
CA ALA A 243 -6.55 19.15 -17.54
C ALA A 243 -6.32 17.98 -18.51
N VAL A 244 -5.43 17.04 -18.16
CA VAL A 244 -5.27 15.79 -18.92
C VAL A 244 -6.55 14.97 -18.86
N LEU A 245 -7.12 14.72 -17.68
CA LEU A 245 -8.35 13.93 -17.53
C LEU A 245 -9.57 14.52 -18.26
N ARG A 246 -9.64 15.85 -18.42
CA ARG A 246 -10.67 16.49 -19.25
C ARG A 246 -10.52 16.21 -20.74
N ARG A 247 -9.30 16.04 -21.24
CA ARG A 247 -9.00 15.77 -22.66
C ARG A 247 -9.02 14.28 -22.97
N ASN A 248 -8.44 13.49 -22.07
CA ASN A 248 -8.35 12.04 -22.16
C ASN A 248 -8.74 11.43 -20.81
N PRO A 249 -10.04 11.13 -20.64
CA PRO A 249 -10.54 10.60 -19.38
C PRO A 249 -10.13 9.16 -19.08
N GLU A 250 -9.42 8.51 -20.00
CA GLU A 250 -8.94 7.11 -19.90
C GLU A 250 -7.40 7.04 -19.85
N HIS A 251 -6.70 8.17 -19.68
CA HIS A 251 -5.25 8.16 -19.57
C HIS A 251 -4.81 7.46 -18.26
N PRO A 252 -4.09 6.31 -18.33
CA PRO A 252 -3.81 5.49 -17.15
C PRO A 252 -2.96 6.22 -16.11
N GLY A 253 -1.89 6.89 -16.55
CA GLY A 253 -1.05 7.71 -15.66
C GLY A 253 -1.83 8.84 -14.97
N ALA A 254 -2.71 9.55 -15.69
CA ALA A 254 -3.49 10.64 -15.10
C ALA A 254 -4.50 10.14 -14.07
N LEU A 255 -5.21 9.04 -14.36
CA LEU A 255 -6.18 8.45 -13.43
C LEU A 255 -5.49 7.99 -12.14
N HIS A 256 -4.38 7.26 -12.27
CA HIS A 256 -3.62 6.76 -11.14
C HIS A 256 -3.02 7.90 -10.29
N MET A 257 -2.28 8.84 -10.91
CA MET A 257 -1.66 9.94 -10.16
C MET A 257 -2.71 10.86 -9.52
N TYR A 258 -3.88 11.05 -10.17
CA TYR A 258 -4.95 11.85 -9.58
C TYR A 258 -5.51 11.24 -8.30
N ILE A 259 -5.65 9.91 -8.24
CA ILE A 259 -6.05 9.23 -7.01
C ILE A 259 -5.07 9.55 -5.88
N HIS A 260 -3.77 9.33 -6.08
CA HIS A 260 -2.75 9.63 -5.08
C HIS A 260 -2.67 11.12 -4.67
N LEU A 261 -2.89 12.03 -5.62
CA LEU A 261 -2.90 13.46 -5.34
C LEU A 261 -4.11 13.87 -4.50
N ILE A 262 -5.24 13.17 -4.58
CA ILE A 262 -6.52 13.59 -3.99
C ILE A 262 -6.90 12.77 -2.75
N GLU A 263 -6.48 11.51 -2.66
CA GLU A 263 -6.76 10.62 -1.53
C GLU A 263 -6.46 11.23 -0.15
N PRO A 264 -5.34 11.95 0.12
CA PRO A 264 -5.09 12.51 1.45
C PRO A 264 -5.97 13.71 1.82
N THR A 265 -6.76 14.26 0.88
CA THR A 265 -7.51 15.51 1.09
C THR A 265 -8.79 15.29 1.91
N ASP A 266 -9.46 16.39 2.27
CA ASP A 266 -10.80 16.38 2.87
C ASP A 266 -11.94 16.29 1.82
N THR A 267 -11.59 16.35 0.53
CA THR A 267 -12.50 16.26 -0.62
C THR A 267 -12.15 15.08 -1.57
N PRO A 268 -11.97 13.85 -1.04
CA PRO A 268 -11.60 12.68 -1.84
C PRO A 268 -12.62 12.34 -2.94
N GLU A 269 -13.88 12.78 -2.79
CA GLU A 269 -14.94 12.60 -3.79
C GLU A 269 -14.60 13.18 -5.17
N ARG A 270 -13.67 14.15 -5.23
CA ARG A 270 -13.17 14.72 -6.49
C ARG A 270 -12.59 13.65 -7.43
N ALA A 271 -12.03 12.57 -6.87
CA ALA A 271 -11.40 11.49 -7.63
C ALA A 271 -12.29 10.25 -7.81
N GLU A 272 -13.57 10.26 -7.42
CA GLU A 272 -14.47 9.10 -7.58
C GLU A 272 -14.60 8.67 -9.04
N GLN A 273 -14.79 9.63 -9.96
CA GLN A 273 -14.89 9.32 -11.38
C GLN A 273 -13.58 8.75 -11.95
N ALA A 274 -12.43 9.13 -11.37
CA ALA A 274 -11.15 8.58 -11.77
C ALA A 274 -11.02 7.13 -11.26
N ALA A 275 -11.37 6.87 -10.00
CA ALA A 275 -11.40 5.53 -9.41
C ALA A 275 -12.34 4.59 -10.17
N ASP A 276 -13.56 5.01 -10.47
CA ASP A 276 -14.55 4.20 -11.21
C ASP A 276 -14.03 3.78 -12.60
N LYS A 277 -13.32 4.67 -13.30
CA LYS A 277 -12.73 4.38 -14.61
C LYS A 277 -11.50 3.47 -14.51
N LEU A 278 -10.64 3.73 -13.53
CA LEU A 278 -9.39 3.00 -13.36
C LEU A 278 -9.62 1.51 -13.08
N LEU A 279 -10.67 1.20 -12.30
CA LEU A 279 -11.08 -0.14 -11.91
C LEU A 279 -11.10 -1.15 -13.07
N THR A 280 -11.50 -0.71 -14.26
CA THR A 280 -11.67 -1.59 -15.43
C THR A 280 -10.67 -1.34 -16.55
N LEU A 281 -9.83 -0.31 -16.43
CA LEU A 281 -8.98 0.16 -17.54
C LEU A 281 -7.85 -0.81 -17.88
N MET A 282 -7.23 -1.41 -16.86
CA MET A 282 -6.06 -2.29 -16.99
C MET A 282 -6.26 -3.56 -16.15
N PRO A 283 -7.13 -4.49 -16.56
CA PRO A 283 -7.58 -5.60 -15.72
C PRO A 283 -6.49 -6.66 -15.42
N GLU A 284 -5.35 -6.64 -16.10
CA GLU A 284 -4.18 -7.48 -15.77
C GLU A 284 -3.11 -6.75 -14.92
N ALA A 285 -3.34 -5.48 -14.57
CA ALA A 285 -2.47 -4.72 -13.68
C ALA A 285 -3.14 -4.58 -12.31
N GLY A 286 -2.89 -5.53 -11.40
CA GLY A 286 -3.57 -5.57 -10.09
C GLY A 286 -3.44 -4.27 -9.31
N HIS A 287 -2.28 -3.63 -9.33
CA HIS A 287 -2.09 -2.30 -8.71
C HIS A 287 -3.07 -1.23 -9.26
N MET A 288 -3.29 -1.16 -10.58
CA MET A 288 -4.21 -0.18 -11.18
C MET A 288 -5.65 -0.40 -10.73
N ILE A 289 -6.07 -1.67 -10.65
CA ILE A 289 -7.40 -2.03 -10.13
C ILE A 289 -7.48 -1.58 -8.66
N HIS A 290 -6.49 -1.99 -7.85
CA HIS A 290 -6.41 -1.71 -6.42
C HIS A 290 -6.50 -0.22 -6.10
N MET A 291 -5.87 0.65 -6.89
CA MET A 291 -5.87 2.10 -6.65
C MET A 291 -7.26 2.71 -6.54
N SER A 292 -8.26 2.16 -7.22
CA SER A 292 -9.66 2.60 -7.06
C SER A 292 -10.14 2.53 -5.60
N SER A 293 -9.64 1.53 -4.86
CA SER A 293 -10.01 1.28 -3.47
C SER A 293 -9.56 2.35 -2.49
N HIS A 294 -8.51 3.12 -2.81
CA HIS A 294 -8.00 4.26 -2.01
C HIS A 294 -9.08 5.35 -1.93
N ILE A 295 -9.70 5.72 -3.05
CA ILE A 295 -10.83 6.66 -3.02
C ILE A 295 -12.06 6.03 -2.40
N TYR A 296 -12.42 4.80 -2.78
CA TYR A 296 -13.64 4.15 -2.27
C TYR A 296 -13.68 4.08 -0.75
N GLN A 297 -12.57 3.75 -0.08
CA GLN A 297 -12.55 3.74 1.39
C GLN A 297 -12.70 5.15 1.99
N ARG A 298 -12.06 6.16 1.38
CA ARG A 298 -12.14 7.56 1.85
C ARG A 298 -13.54 8.14 1.72
N VAL A 299 -14.30 7.71 0.71
CA VAL A 299 -15.70 8.13 0.51
C VAL A 299 -16.74 7.22 1.16
N GLY A 300 -16.31 6.12 1.80
CA GLY A 300 -17.22 5.19 2.48
C GLY A 300 -17.95 4.20 1.57
N ARG A 301 -17.40 3.92 0.39
CA ARG A 301 -17.85 2.89 -0.57
C ARG A 301 -17.13 1.56 -0.30
N TYR A 302 -17.22 1.04 0.93
CA TYR A 302 -16.46 -0.13 1.36
C TYR A 302 -16.73 -1.40 0.53
N ALA A 303 -17.96 -1.60 0.04
CA ALA A 303 -18.29 -2.70 -0.86
C ALA A 303 -17.52 -2.64 -2.20
N ASP A 304 -17.37 -1.44 -2.75
CA ASP A 304 -16.61 -1.24 -3.99
C ASP A 304 -15.11 -1.41 -3.73
N SER A 305 -14.62 -0.97 -2.57
CA SER A 305 -13.24 -1.23 -2.12
C SER A 305 -12.96 -2.73 -1.99
N ILE A 306 -13.86 -3.51 -1.38
CA ILE A 306 -13.77 -4.98 -1.29
C ILE A 306 -13.69 -5.60 -2.69
N LYS A 307 -14.62 -5.23 -3.58
CA LYS A 307 -14.67 -5.76 -4.95
C LYS A 307 -13.40 -5.42 -5.73
N SER A 308 -12.93 -4.18 -5.64
CA SER A 308 -11.70 -3.70 -6.28
C SER A 308 -10.49 -4.53 -5.86
N ASN A 309 -10.36 -4.80 -4.57
CA ASN A 309 -9.24 -5.59 -4.05
C ASN A 309 -9.33 -7.07 -4.42
N GLN A 310 -10.53 -7.67 -4.43
CA GLN A 310 -10.70 -9.05 -4.92
C GLN A 310 -10.28 -9.20 -6.39
N LEU A 311 -10.63 -8.23 -7.24
CA LEU A 311 -10.19 -8.21 -8.63
C LEU A 311 -8.67 -8.02 -8.76
N ALA A 312 -8.09 -7.11 -7.97
CA ALA A 312 -6.66 -6.86 -7.95
C ALA A 312 -5.85 -8.08 -7.51
N ILE A 313 -6.30 -8.77 -6.44
CA ILE A 313 -5.71 -10.02 -5.94
C ILE A 313 -5.70 -11.08 -7.04
N ALA A 314 -6.83 -11.28 -7.73
CA ALA A 314 -6.92 -12.25 -8.81
C ALA A 314 -5.98 -11.92 -10.00
N ALA A 315 -5.86 -10.63 -10.35
CA ALA A 315 -4.93 -10.18 -11.38
C ALA A 315 -3.47 -10.43 -10.99
N ASP A 316 -3.10 -10.10 -9.75
CA ASP A 316 -1.74 -10.31 -9.24
C ASP A 316 -1.38 -11.78 -9.13
N GLU A 317 -2.30 -12.65 -8.69
CA GLU A 317 -2.08 -14.09 -8.64
C GLU A 317 -1.83 -14.67 -10.04
N GLY A 318 -2.60 -14.21 -11.04
CA GLY A 318 -2.38 -14.56 -12.44
C GLY A 318 -1.00 -14.12 -12.93
N TYR A 319 -0.62 -12.87 -12.68
CA TYR A 319 0.68 -12.31 -13.05
C TYR A 319 1.85 -13.03 -12.37
N ILE A 320 1.78 -13.24 -11.06
CA ILE A 320 2.82 -13.90 -10.26
C ILE A 320 3.02 -15.34 -10.75
N ALA A 321 1.92 -16.07 -11.00
CA ALA A 321 2.00 -17.43 -11.52
C ALA A 321 2.59 -17.48 -12.93
N GLN A 322 2.17 -16.56 -13.83
CA GLN A 322 2.63 -16.52 -15.21
C GLN A 322 4.10 -16.10 -15.34
N CYS A 323 4.53 -15.12 -14.55
CA CYS A 323 5.83 -14.47 -14.70
C CYS A 323 6.89 -14.95 -13.71
N GLN A 324 6.51 -15.75 -12.72
CA GLN A 324 7.36 -16.12 -11.58
C GLN A 324 7.98 -14.86 -10.96
N ALA A 325 7.12 -13.86 -10.68
CA ALA A 325 7.57 -12.55 -10.21
C ALA A 325 8.23 -12.66 -8.82
N HIS A 326 9.25 -11.85 -8.58
CA HIS A 326 9.97 -11.73 -7.31
C HIS A 326 10.19 -10.26 -6.95
N GLY A 327 10.66 -9.98 -5.72
CA GLY A 327 11.01 -8.64 -5.27
C GLY A 327 9.84 -7.86 -4.67
N VAL A 328 9.87 -6.53 -4.75
CA VAL A 328 8.92 -5.64 -4.06
C VAL A 328 7.46 -5.91 -4.45
N TYR A 329 7.18 -6.31 -5.69
CA TYR A 329 5.80 -6.50 -6.15
C TYR A 329 5.06 -7.62 -5.42
N PRO A 330 5.52 -8.90 -5.44
CA PRO A 330 4.88 -9.95 -4.64
C PRO A 330 5.02 -9.76 -3.13
N MET A 331 6.03 -9.02 -2.66
CA MET A 331 6.32 -8.88 -1.23
C MET A 331 5.58 -7.72 -0.55
N VAL A 332 5.19 -6.70 -1.31
CA VAL A 332 4.55 -5.48 -0.77
C VAL A 332 3.23 -5.20 -1.46
N TYR A 333 3.23 -5.01 -2.79
CA TYR A 333 2.01 -4.61 -3.52
C TYR A 333 0.89 -5.65 -3.43
N TYR A 334 1.21 -6.94 -3.67
CA TYR A 334 0.19 -8.00 -3.60
C TYR A 334 -0.38 -8.17 -2.18
N PRO A 335 0.43 -8.31 -1.11
CA PRO A 335 -0.09 -8.35 0.26
C PRO A 335 -0.86 -7.08 0.67
N HIS A 336 -0.50 -5.92 0.10
CA HIS A 336 -1.21 -4.66 0.34
C HIS A 336 -2.65 -4.66 -0.19
N ASN A 337 -2.90 -5.33 -1.33
CA ASN A 337 -4.26 -5.51 -1.84
C ASN A 337 -5.14 -6.33 -0.87
N ILE A 338 -4.56 -7.38 -0.28
CA ILE A 338 -5.23 -8.23 0.72
C ILE A 338 -5.41 -7.47 2.04
N HIS A 339 -4.44 -6.64 2.41
CA HIS A 339 -4.51 -5.75 3.57
C HIS A 339 -5.68 -4.75 3.45
N PHE A 340 -5.88 -4.14 2.28
CA PHE A 340 -7.05 -3.30 2.02
C PHE A 340 -8.37 -4.08 2.06
N LEU A 341 -8.39 -5.32 1.56
CA LEU A 341 -9.57 -6.18 1.65
C LEU A 341 -9.96 -6.42 3.11
N TRP A 342 -9.00 -6.71 3.99
CA TRP A 342 -9.25 -6.82 5.44
C TRP A 342 -9.86 -5.54 6.01
N PHE A 343 -9.28 -4.38 5.69
CA PHE A 343 -9.72 -3.10 6.23
C PHE A 343 -11.15 -2.75 5.79
N ALA A 344 -11.42 -2.86 4.48
CA ALA A 344 -12.75 -2.55 3.94
C ALA A 344 -13.81 -3.54 4.46
N ALA A 345 -13.51 -4.84 4.52
CA ALA A 345 -14.41 -5.84 5.11
C ALA A 345 -14.67 -5.57 6.60
N THR A 346 -13.69 -5.02 7.31
CA THR A 346 -13.83 -4.62 8.72
C THR A 346 -14.83 -3.47 8.90
N LEU A 347 -14.78 -2.45 8.03
CA LEU A 347 -15.70 -1.31 8.10
C LEU A 347 -17.10 -1.62 7.53
N ASP A 348 -17.20 -2.63 6.67
CA ASP A 348 -18.45 -3.15 6.10
C ASP A 348 -19.14 -4.22 6.97
N GLY A 349 -18.50 -4.65 8.07
CA GLY A 349 -19.04 -5.62 9.03
C GLY A 349 -18.98 -7.08 8.60
N GLN A 350 -18.20 -7.41 7.57
CA GLN A 350 -18.03 -8.78 7.05
C GLN A 350 -16.91 -9.50 7.81
N SER A 351 -17.20 -9.99 9.01
CA SER A 351 -16.21 -10.58 9.93
C SER A 351 -15.45 -11.77 9.34
N LYS A 352 -16.15 -12.69 8.65
CA LYS A 352 -15.51 -13.86 8.04
C LYS A 352 -14.49 -13.47 6.98
N LEU A 353 -14.87 -12.55 6.09
CA LEU A 353 -14.00 -12.05 5.01
C LEU A 353 -12.82 -11.26 5.57
N ALA A 354 -13.07 -10.40 6.56
CA ALA A 354 -12.01 -9.64 7.21
C ALA A 354 -10.98 -10.56 7.87
N ILE A 355 -11.42 -11.55 8.67
CA ILE A 355 -10.52 -12.48 9.35
C ILE A 355 -9.74 -13.34 8.35
N SER A 356 -10.39 -13.86 7.30
CA SER A 356 -9.70 -14.64 6.28
C SER A 356 -8.66 -13.80 5.52
N ALA A 357 -9.00 -12.56 5.14
CA ALA A 357 -8.07 -11.65 4.47
C ALA A 357 -6.89 -11.27 5.38
N ALA A 358 -7.11 -11.08 6.68
CA ALA A 358 -6.05 -10.82 7.64
C ALA A 358 -5.09 -12.01 7.78
N GLN A 359 -5.63 -13.23 7.91
CA GLN A 359 -4.82 -14.45 7.94
C GLN A 359 -4.01 -14.62 6.65
N GLU A 360 -4.65 -14.37 5.51
CA GLU A 360 -3.99 -14.45 4.22
C GLU A 360 -2.87 -13.41 4.09
N THR A 361 -3.13 -12.16 4.44
CA THR A 361 -2.14 -11.06 4.45
C THR A 361 -0.91 -11.46 5.28
N ALA A 362 -1.14 -11.93 6.52
CA ALA A 362 -0.06 -12.38 7.39
C ALA A 362 0.68 -13.59 6.83
N SER A 363 0.01 -14.51 6.12
CA SER A 363 0.63 -15.71 5.55
C SER A 363 1.66 -15.43 4.47
N LYS A 364 1.57 -14.27 3.79
CA LYS A 364 2.55 -13.88 2.76
C LYS A 364 3.88 -13.41 3.36
N ILE A 365 3.91 -13.15 4.67
CA ILE A 365 5.10 -12.67 5.39
C ILE A 365 5.62 -13.78 6.31
N GLY A 366 6.60 -14.53 5.81
CA GLY A 366 7.35 -15.50 6.63
C GLY A 366 8.31 -14.82 7.61
N ASP A 367 8.87 -15.59 8.54
CA ASP A 367 9.74 -15.03 9.59
C ASP A 367 11.04 -14.45 8.99
N GLU A 368 11.62 -15.08 7.96
CA GLU A 368 12.78 -14.57 7.23
C GLU A 368 12.51 -13.21 6.57
N VAL A 369 11.33 -13.04 5.98
CA VAL A 369 10.90 -11.76 5.38
C VAL A 369 10.74 -10.70 6.46
N LEU A 370 10.17 -11.06 7.60
CA LEU A 370 9.99 -10.13 8.71
C LEU A 370 11.33 -9.68 9.31
N GLU A 371 12.34 -10.56 9.36
CA GLU A 371 13.69 -10.22 9.81
C GLU A 371 14.44 -9.32 8.83
N THR A 372 14.35 -9.63 7.54
CA THR A 372 15.04 -8.88 6.47
C THR A 372 14.34 -7.57 6.11
N ILE A 373 13.01 -7.53 6.21
CA ILE A 373 12.16 -6.39 5.88
C ILE A 373 11.18 -6.11 7.05
N PRO A 374 11.65 -5.53 8.17
CA PRO A 374 10.85 -5.34 9.39
C PRO A 374 9.58 -4.50 9.21
N LEU A 375 9.53 -3.62 8.20
CA LEU A 375 8.36 -2.82 7.86
C LEU A 375 7.13 -3.66 7.48
N THR A 376 7.32 -4.93 7.08
CA THR A 376 6.23 -5.88 6.77
C THR A 376 5.47 -6.36 8.00
N ALA A 377 5.90 -5.97 9.21
CA ALA A 377 5.19 -6.25 10.44
C ALA A 377 3.73 -5.72 10.43
N ILE A 378 3.45 -4.66 9.67
CA ILE A 378 2.09 -4.13 9.49
C ILE A 378 1.15 -5.11 8.80
N PHE A 379 1.67 -6.03 7.97
CA PHE A 379 0.88 -7.10 7.38
C PHE A 379 0.71 -8.26 8.36
N ARG A 380 1.79 -8.62 9.05
CA ARG A 380 1.83 -9.77 9.98
C ARG A 380 0.94 -9.58 11.22
N VAL A 381 0.69 -8.34 11.63
CA VAL A 381 -0.15 -8.01 12.82
C VAL A 381 -1.66 -8.15 12.57
N THR A 382 -2.10 -8.12 11.30
CA THR A 382 -3.52 -8.01 10.94
C THR A 382 -4.45 -9.08 11.57
N PRO A 383 -4.04 -10.36 11.79
CA PRO A 383 -4.94 -11.33 12.41
C PRO A 383 -5.29 -10.99 13.85
N TYR A 384 -4.34 -10.44 14.63
CA TYR A 384 -4.58 -10.02 16.01
C TYR A 384 -5.64 -8.94 16.08
N TRP A 385 -5.52 -7.96 15.19
CA TRP A 385 -6.41 -6.82 15.07
C TRP A 385 -7.79 -7.20 14.54
N ALA A 386 -7.87 -8.12 13.56
CA ALA A 386 -9.13 -8.63 13.04
C ALA A 386 -9.92 -9.37 14.13
N LEU A 387 -9.27 -10.30 14.85
CA LEU A 387 -9.92 -11.05 15.92
C LEU A 387 -10.42 -10.12 17.03
N ALA A 388 -9.59 -9.14 17.43
CA ALA A 388 -9.97 -8.14 18.44
C ALA A 388 -11.16 -7.30 17.99
N ARG A 389 -11.15 -6.86 16.73
CA ARG A 389 -12.20 -6.02 16.17
C ARG A 389 -13.56 -6.71 16.17
N PHE A 390 -13.60 -8.02 16.01
CA PHE A 390 -14.82 -8.82 15.94
C PHE A 390 -15.15 -9.60 17.21
N GLY A 391 -14.44 -9.35 18.30
CA GLY A 391 -14.76 -9.91 19.61
C GLY A 391 -14.47 -11.40 19.78
N TYR A 392 -13.53 -11.95 18.99
CA TYR A 392 -13.06 -13.33 19.10
C TYR A 392 -12.07 -13.48 20.26
N TRP A 393 -12.55 -13.21 21.47
CA TRP A 393 -11.72 -13.06 22.68
C TRP A 393 -11.04 -14.37 23.08
N GLN A 394 -11.74 -15.50 22.98
CA GLN A 394 -11.16 -16.80 23.34
C GLN A 394 -10.06 -17.20 22.35
N GLU A 395 -10.26 -16.93 21.06
CA GLU A 395 -9.28 -17.15 20.02
C GLU A 395 -8.04 -16.30 20.27
N ILE A 396 -8.18 -15.01 20.59
CA ILE A 396 -7.04 -14.13 20.96
C ILE A 396 -6.24 -14.70 22.14
N LEU A 397 -6.93 -15.18 23.18
CA LEU A 397 -6.25 -15.76 24.34
C LEU A 397 -5.51 -17.06 24.01
N ALA A 398 -5.95 -17.78 22.97
CA ALA A 398 -5.32 -18.99 22.46
C ALA A 398 -4.22 -18.74 21.40
N VAL A 399 -4.13 -17.53 20.83
CA VAL A 399 -3.08 -17.16 19.87
C VAL A 399 -1.70 -17.24 20.55
N PRO A 400 -0.74 -18.00 19.99
CA PRO A 400 0.61 -18.10 20.56
C PRO A 400 1.34 -16.74 20.48
N PRO A 401 2.32 -16.48 21.36
CA PRO A 401 3.12 -15.27 21.29
C PRO A 401 3.89 -15.19 19.95
N PRO A 402 4.02 -13.99 19.35
CA PRO A 402 4.84 -13.80 18.15
C PRO A 402 6.34 -13.96 18.47
N PRO A 403 7.21 -14.05 17.43
CA PRO A 403 8.65 -13.97 17.62
C PRO A 403 9.05 -12.71 18.39
N THR A 404 9.86 -12.88 19.45
CA THR A 404 10.29 -11.78 20.33
C THR A 404 11.23 -10.78 19.65
N THR A 405 11.72 -11.11 18.46
CA THR A 405 12.56 -10.25 17.61
C THR A 405 11.80 -9.04 17.07
N ASN A 406 10.46 -9.06 17.08
CA ASN A 406 9.64 -7.94 16.62
C ASN A 406 8.75 -7.39 17.76
N LEU A 407 9.18 -6.29 18.37
CA LEU A 407 8.47 -5.68 19.50
C LEU A 407 7.14 -5.03 19.10
N PHE A 408 6.94 -4.65 17.84
CA PHE A 408 5.66 -4.14 17.36
C PHE A 408 4.58 -5.23 17.39
N LEU A 409 4.92 -6.44 16.90
CA LEU A 409 4.03 -7.60 16.98
C LEU A 409 3.81 -8.02 18.43
N THR A 410 4.87 -8.09 19.22
CA THR A 410 4.80 -8.49 20.64
C THR A 410 3.90 -7.53 21.43
N GLY A 411 4.09 -6.22 21.26
CA GLY A 411 3.25 -5.21 21.90
C GLY A 411 1.80 -5.25 21.40
N SER A 412 1.57 -5.44 20.11
CA SER A 412 0.22 -5.59 19.55
C SER A 412 -0.50 -6.83 20.08
N TRP A 413 0.24 -7.94 20.28
CA TRP A 413 -0.28 -9.17 20.88
C TRP A 413 -0.70 -8.97 22.35
N HIS A 414 0.15 -8.33 23.16
CA HIS A 414 -0.21 -7.96 24.55
C HIS A 414 -1.42 -7.02 24.60
N TYR A 415 -1.50 -6.05 23.68
CA TYR A 415 -2.64 -5.14 23.58
C TYR A 415 -3.96 -5.89 23.37
N VAL A 416 -4.06 -6.73 22.34
CA VAL A 416 -5.33 -7.42 22.04
C VAL A 416 -5.69 -8.45 23.11
N ARG A 417 -4.69 -9.07 23.75
CA ARG A 417 -4.92 -9.96 24.90
C ARG A 417 -5.45 -9.21 26.11
N GLY A 418 -4.92 -8.02 26.38
CA GLY A 418 -5.45 -7.14 27.41
C GLY A 418 -6.92 -6.82 27.17
N LEU A 419 -7.31 -6.48 25.93
CA LEU A 419 -8.71 -6.27 25.57
C LEU A 419 -9.57 -7.53 25.78
N ALA A 420 -9.08 -8.70 25.37
CA ALA A 420 -9.77 -9.97 25.57
C ALA A 420 -9.97 -10.30 27.06
N PHE A 421 -8.99 -10.01 27.92
CA PHE A 421 -9.13 -10.15 29.37
C PHE A 421 -10.11 -9.14 29.97
N VAL A 422 -10.15 -7.89 29.47
CA VAL A 422 -11.21 -6.94 29.87
C VAL A 422 -12.58 -7.49 29.50
N ALA A 423 -12.77 -7.95 28.26
CA ALA A 423 -14.04 -8.44 27.76
C ALA A 423 -14.52 -9.73 28.44
N THR A 424 -13.60 -10.53 28.99
CA THR A 424 -13.90 -11.76 29.74
C THR A 424 -13.83 -11.56 31.26
N GLU A 425 -13.86 -10.31 31.73
CA GLU A 425 -13.89 -9.92 33.15
C GLU A 425 -12.67 -10.37 33.99
N GLN A 426 -11.55 -10.69 33.34
CA GLN A 426 -10.30 -11.11 33.98
C GLN A 426 -9.36 -9.91 34.17
N LEU A 427 -9.83 -8.89 34.91
CA LEU A 427 -9.18 -7.58 34.97
C LEU A 427 -7.74 -7.62 35.50
N GLN A 428 -7.41 -8.51 36.42
CA GLN A 428 -6.04 -8.66 36.92
C GLN A 428 -5.07 -9.07 35.81
N HIS A 429 -5.49 -9.95 34.89
CA HIS A 429 -4.68 -10.33 33.75
C HIS A 429 -4.59 -9.17 32.74
N ALA A 430 -5.67 -8.42 32.53
CA ALA A 430 -5.64 -7.22 31.68
C ALA A 430 -4.64 -6.16 32.19
N GLU A 431 -4.55 -5.96 33.51
CA GLU A 431 -3.57 -5.06 34.13
C GLU A 431 -2.13 -5.53 33.92
N GLN A 432 -1.87 -6.85 33.96
CA GLN A 432 -0.55 -7.43 33.67
C GLN A 432 -0.14 -7.24 32.19
N GLU A 433 -1.08 -7.44 31.27
CA GLU A 433 -0.87 -7.18 29.84
C GLU A 433 -0.56 -5.70 29.60
N LEU A 434 -1.29 -4.78 30.25
CA LEU A 434 -1.04 -3.34 30.17
C LEU A 434 0.33 -2.96 30.75
N GLU A 435 0.73 -3.52 31.88
CA GLU A 435 2.05 -3.25 32.47
C GLU A 435 3.17 -3.70 31.53
N THR A 436 3.03 -4.87 30.91
CA THR A 436 4.00 -5.42 29.96
C THR A 436 4.07 -4.58 28.70
N LEU A 437 2.92 -4.20 28.14
CA LEU A 437 2.84 -3.31 26.99
C LEU A 437 3.52 -1.96 27.26
N ARG A 438 3.29 -1.36 28.44
CA ARG A 438 3.97 -0.11 28.84
C ARG A 438 5.48 -0.26 29.00
N LYS A 439 5.99 -1.45 29.33
CA LYS A 439 7.44 -1.73 29.35
C LYS A 439 7.99 -1.80 27.93
N ILE A 440 7.32 -2.52 27.03
CA ILE A 440 7.68 -2.62 25.60
C ILE A 440 7.76 -1.24 24.95
N MET A 441 6.79 -0.36 25.21
CA MET A 441 6.75 1.00 24.64
C MET A 441 7.93 1.91 25.01
N LYS A 442 8.76 1.51 25.98
CA LYS A 442 9.99 2.25 26.36
C LYS A 442 11.19 1.85 25.50
N ASP A 443 11.09 0.78 24.72
CA ASP A 443 12.20 0.28 23.91
C ASP A 443 12.44 1.18 22.67
N PRO A 444 13.67 1.66 22.44
CA PRO A 444 13.97 2.53 21.30
C PRO A 444 13.92 1.81 19.95
N SER A 445 13.95 0.48 19.89
CA SER A 445 13.83 -0.27 18.63
C SER A 445 12.48 -0.06 17.93
N LEU A 446 11.46 0.38 18.68
CA LEU A 446 10.16 0.76 18.12
C LEU A 446 10.18 2.07 17.32
N ASP A 447 11.27 2.86 17.39
CA ASP A 447 11.40 4.09 16.57
C ASP A 447 11.77 3.78 15.10
N SER A 448 11.58 2.53 14.65
CA SER A 448 11.76 2.07 13.27
C SER A 448 10.54 2.36 12.38
N PRO A 449 10.72 2.66 11.09
CA PRO A 449 9.62 2.95 10.15
C PRO A 449 8.79 1.71 9.81
N LEU A 450 7.53 1.95 9.42
CA LEU A 450 6.65 0.98 8.77
C LEU A 450 6.64 1.21 7.24
N LEU A 451 5.59 0.77 6.53
CA LEU A 451 5.33 1.11 5.12
C LEU A 451 4.90 2.58 4.91
N SER A 452 5.08 3.43 5.92
CA SER A 452 4.71 4.83 5.93
C SER A 452 5.77 5.67 6.65
N LYS A 453 5.51 6.98 6.78
CA LYS A 453 6.35 7.89 7.59
C LYS A 453 6.16 7.70 9.10
N ASN A 454 5.15 6.94 9.52
CA ASN A 454 4.97 6.60 10.93
C ASN A 454 5.98 5.53 11.35
N THR A 455 6.34 5.55 12.63
CA THR A 455 7.14 4.50 13.25
C THR A 455 6.25 3.49 13.97
N THR A 456 6.77 2.29 14.20
CA THR A 456 6.05 1.26 14.97
C THR A 456 5.63 1.76 16.36
N LYS A 457 6.43 2.62 17.00
CA LYS A 457 6.11 3.28 18.27
C LYS A 457 4.95 4.25 18.15
N THR A 458 4.94 5.10 17.12
CA THR A 458 3.87 6.09 16.95
C THR A 458 2.52 5.40 16.74
N VAL A 459 2.48 4.36 15.89
CA VAL A 459 1.26 3.57 15.65
C VAL A 459 0.80 2.85 16.93
N LEU A 460 1.71 2.21 17.65
CA LEU A 460 1.35 1.44 18.85
C LEU A 460 1.07 2.34 20.08
N SER A 461 1.37 3.65 20.02
CA SER A 461 1.24 4.56 21.17
C SER A 461 -0.18 4.70 21.70
N ALA A 462 -1.20 4.52 20.86
CA ALA A 462 -2.60 4.54 21.26
C ALA A 462 -2.99 3.30 22.09
N ALA A 463 -2.36 2.14 21.86
CA ALA A 463 -2.75 0.87 22.46
C ALA A 463 -2.74 0.84 24.00
N PRO A 464 -1.67 1.29 24.70
CA PRO A 464 -1.69 1.35 26.17
C PRO A 464 -2.78 2.27 26.73
N GLU A 465 -3.11 3.36 26.02
CA GLU A 465 -4.13 4.31 26.46
C GLU A 465 -5.53 3.75 26.23
N VAL A 466 -5.78 3.08 25.09
CA VAL A 466 -7.04 2.36 24.88
C VAL A 466 -7.23 1.28 25.93
N LEU A 467 -6.24 0.42 26.17
CA LEU A 467 -6.34 -0.65 27.15
C LEU A 467 -6.53 -0.12 28.59
N ALA A 468 -5.82 0.94 28.96
CA ALA A 468 -6.02 1.60 30.25
C ALA A 468 -7.43 2.18 30.40
N GLY A 469 -7.97 2.77 29.33
CA GLY A 469 -9.33 3.27 29.28
C GLY A 469 -10.37 2.18 29.49
N GLU A 470 -10.22 1.06 28.79
CA GLU A 470 -11.09 -0.12 28.88
C GLU A 470 -11.09 -0.76 30.28
N ILE A 471 -9.90 -0.88 30.89
CA ILE A 471 -9.75 -1.35 32.28
C ILE A 471 -10.41 -0.38 33.27
N ALA A 472 -10.21 0.94 33.09
CA ALA A 472 -10.82 1.93 33.96
C ALA A 472 -12.36 1.91 33.86
N ALA A 473 -12.91 1.81 32.64
CA ALA A 473 -14.34 1.60 32.43
C ALA A 473 -14.82 0.31 33.11
N ALA A 474 -13.98 -0.73 33.16
CA ALA A 474 -14.30 -1.98 33.86
C ALA A 474 -14.45 -1.87 35.36
N HIS A 475 -13.73 -0.94 35.94
CA HIS A 475 -13.87 -0.60 37.35
C HIS A 475 -14.92 0.47 37.61
N GLY A 476 -15.71 0.89 36.60
CA GLY A 476 -16.67 1.99 36.71
C GLY A 476 -16.02 3.36 36.88
N LYS A 477 -14.72 3.50 36.62
CA LYS A 477 -13.95 4.74 36.74
C LYS A 477 -14.03 5.54 35.42
N PHE A 478 -15.24 5.95 35.06
CA PHE A 478 -15.53 6.51 33.73
C PHE A 478 -14.73 7.79 33.39
N ASP A 479 -14.53 8.71 34.33
CA ASP A 479 -13.73 9.92 34.04
C ASP A 479 -12.27 9.59 33.72
N GLN A 480 -11.70 8.58 34.39
CA GLN A 480 -10.34 8.09 34.08
C GLN A 480 -10.31 7.38 32.73
N ALA A 481 -11.35 6.58 32.43
CA ALA A 481 -11.48 5.91 31.16
C ALA A 481 -11.52 6.90 29.99
N ILE A 482 -12.35 7.93 30.11
CA ILE A 482 -12.51 8.99 29.11
C ILE A 482 -11.18 9.74 28.91
N ALA A 483 -10.49 10.12 29.98
CA ALA A 483 -9.20 10.82 29.86
C ALA A 483 -8.13 10.00 29.11
N HIS A 484 -8.07 8.69 29.36
CA HIS A 484 -7.19 7.77 28.63
C HIS A 484 -7.59 7.67 27.15
N LEU A 485 -8.89 7.48 26.87
CA LEU A 485 -9.39 7.32 25.51
C LEU A 485 -9.25 8.61 24.68
N GLU A 486 -9.50 9.78 25.24
CA GLU A 486 -9.21 11.06 24.58
C GLU A 486 -7.73 11.22 24.24
N LYS A 487 -6.83 10.74 25.11
CA LYS A 487 -5.39 10.74 24.81
C LYS A 487 -5.06 9.77 23.67
N ALA A 488 -5.66 8.58 23.65
CA ALA A 488 -5.52 7.65 22.54
C ALA A 488 -6.00 8.27 21.22
N VAL A 489 -7.13 8.97 21.23
CA VAL A 489 -7.66 9.70 20.06
C VAL A 489 -6.66 10.75 19.56
N ARG A 490 -6.06 11.54 20.45
CA ARG A 490 -5.05 12.54 20.05
C ARG A 490 -3.78 11.92 19.46
N LEU A 491 -3.38 10.74 19.94
CA LEU A 491 -2.21 10.02 19.41
C LEU A 491 -2.50 9.46 18.01
N ASP A 492 -3.69 8.89 17.82
CA ASP A 492 -4.17 8.40 16.52
C ASP A 492 -4.34 9.54 15.51
N ASP A 493 -4.91 10.68 15.92
CA ASP A 493 -5.05 11.89 15.10
C ASP A 493 -3.73 12.51 14.63
N ALA A 494 -2.65 12.27 15.37
CA ALA A 494 -1.33 12.79 15.08
C ALA A 494 -0.55 11.92 14.10
N LEU A 495 -1.05 10.73 13.74
CA LEU A 495 -0.43 9.88 12.75
C LEU A 495 -0.40 10.57 11.38
N VAL A 496 0.71 10.40 10.67
CA VAL A 496 0.80 10.79 9.27
C VAL A 496 -0.16 9.93 8.47
N TYR A 497 -0.90 10.57 7.56
CA TYR A 497 -1.82 9.87 6.69
C TYR A 497 -1.11 8.77 5.89
N THR A 498 -1.76 7.61 5.86
CA THR A 498 -1.35 6.40 5.15
C THR A 498 -2.57 5.52 4.99
N GLU A 499 -2.49 4.54 4.10
CA GLU A 499 -3.61 3.66 3.79
C GLU A 499 -3.24 2.17 3.82
N PRO A 500 -4.10 1.31 4.38
CA PRO A 500 -5.18 1.65 5.31
C PRO A 500 -4.64 2.33 6.58
N ALA A 501 -5.52 2.81 7.45
CA ALA A 501 -5.09 3.34 8.75
C ALA A 501 -4.27 2.28 9.51
N GLU A 502 -3.08 2.64 9.96
CA GLU A 502 -2.15 1.69 10.58
C GLU A 502 -2.55 1.26 11.99
N PHE A 503 -3.50 1.95 12.64
CA PHE A 503 -4.12 1.48 13.88
C PHE A 503 -5.51 0.92 13.58
N HIS A 504 -5.75 -0.34 13.92
CA HIS A 504 -6.90 -1.11 13.40
C HIS A 504 -8.29 -0.60 13.78
N LEU A 505 -8.39 0.16 14.87
CA LEU A 505 -9.63 0.64 15.43
C LEU A 505 -9.44 2.11 15.81
N PRO A 506 -10.18 3.06 15.21
CA PRO A 506 -10.16 4.43 15.70
C PRO A 506 -10.51 4.45 17.19
N PRO A 507 -9.63 4.94 18.09
CA PRO A 507 -9.90 4.97 19.53
C PRO A 507 -11.19 5.73 19.90
N ARG A 508 -11.66 6.61 19.00
CA ARG A 508 -12.94 7.31 19.08
C ARG A 508 -14.13 6.36 19.23
N LEU A 509 -14.09 5.17 18.65
CA LEU A 509 -15.17 4.20 18.77
C LEU A 509 -15.29 3.64 20.20
N ALA A 510 -14.16 3.46 20.89
CA ALA A 510 -14.15 3.09 22.30
C ALA A 510 -14.55 4.27 23.20
N LEU A 511 -14.05 5.48 22.90
CA LEU A 511 -14.45 6.70 23.60
C LEU A 511 -15.97 6.93 23.54
N GLY A 512 -16.57 6.85 22.35
CA GLY A 512 -18.01 7.01 22.17
C GLY A 512 -18.83 5.98 22.95
N ALA A 513 -18.40 4.71 22.95
CA ALA A 513 -19.07 3.65 23.71
C ALA A 513 -19.02 3.93 25.22
N VAL A 514 -17.84 4.28 25.77
CA VAL A 514 -17.67 4.59 27.20
C VAL A 514 -18.42 5.87 27.60
N LEU A 515 -18.53 6.86 26.71
CA LEU A 515 -19.37 8.04 26.93
C LEU A 515 -20.85 7.66 27.05
N LEU A 516 -21.34 6.73 26.23
CA LEU A 516 -22.71 6.21 26.37
C LEU A 516 -22.90 5.41 27.66
N GLU A 517 -21.97 4.50 27.98
CA GLU A 517 -21.99 3.72 29.23
C GLU A 517 -22.01 4.60 30.47
N SER A 518 -21.36 5.76 30.42
CA SER A 518 -21.30 6.74 31.52
C SER A 518 -22.42 7.78 31.52
N GLY A 519 -23.40 7.68 30.61
CA GLY A 519 -24.55 8.59 30.55
C GLY A 519 -24.23 9.97 29.97
N ARG A 520 -23.23 10.07 29.09
CA ARG A 520 -22.78 11.31 28.41
C ARG A 520 -23.08 11.29 26.90
N PRO A 521 -24.35 11.13 26.47
CA PRO A 521 -24.66 10.89 25.06
C PRO A 521 -24.43 12.11 24.16
N ASN A 522 -24.51 13.34 24.68
CA ASN A 522 -24.20 14.56 23.92
C ASN A 522 -22.73 14.57 23.45
N GLU A 523 -21.82 14.08 24.29
CA GLU A 523 -20.40 14.03 23.95
C GLU A 523 -20.09 12.84 23.05
N ALA A 524 -20.78 11.71 23.24
CA ALA A 524 -20.69 10.57 22.33
C ALA A 524 -21.09 10.96 20.89
N GLU A 525 -22.17 11.72 20.72
CA GLU A 525 -22.58 12.25 19.40
C GLU A 525 -21.45 13.02 18.71
N ILE A 526 -20.78 13.94 19.42
CA ILE A 526 -19.66 14.73 18.87
C ILE A 526 -18.53 13.80 18.40
N VAL A 527 -18.18 12.81 19.21
CA VAL A 527 -17.11 11.86 18.91
C VAL A 527 -17.42 11.03 17.66
N TYR A 528 -18.66 10.55 17.51
CA TYR A 528 -19.06 9.77 16.33
C TYR A 528 -19.16 10.61 15.06
N TRP A 529 -19.60 11.88 15.15
CA TRP A 529 -19.58 12.78 13.99
C TRP A 529 -18.16 13.05 13.50
N GLU A 530 -17.19 13.24 14.41
CA GLU A 530 -15.79 13.41 14.01
C GLU A 530 -15.20 12.14 13.39
N ASP A 531 -15.59 10.94 13.86
CA ASP A 531 -15.21 9.70 13.19
C ASP A 531 -15.79 9.65 11.77
N LEU A 532 -17.09 9.93 11.60
CA LEU A 532 -17.77 9.87 10.29
C LEU A 532 -17.28 10.93 9.29
N ARG A 533 -16.65 12.01 9.76
CA ARG A 533 -15.97 12.98 8.90
C ARG A 533 -14.74 12.38 8.23
N ARG A 534 -14.03 11.49 8.93
CA ARG A 534 -12.78 10.83 8.47
C ARG A 534 -13.06 9.48 7.80
N ASN A 535 -13.97 8.71 8.40
CA ASN A 535 -14.36 7.36 8.01
C ASN A 535 -15.84 7.38 7.58
N ARG A 536 -16.10 7.92 6.39
CA ARG A 536 -17.47 8.08 5.88
C ARG A 536 -18.17 6.72 5.82
N ASN A 537 -19.43 6.67 6.26
CA ASN A 537 -20.23 5.43 6.31
C ASN A 537 -19.63 4.30 7.16
N ASN A 538 -18.72 4.60 8.10
CA ASN A 538 -18.26 3.61 9.06
C ASN A 538 -19.44 3.08 9.90
N GLY A 539 -19.85 1.83 9.64
CA GLY A 539 -21.04 1.25 10.26
C GLY A 539 -20.98 1.19 11.78
N TRP A 540 -19.78 1.05 12.35
CA TRP A 540 -19.55 1.06 13.79
C TRP A 540 -19.85 2.43 14.42
N ALA A 541 -19.45 3.51 13.77
CA ALA A 541 -19.72 4.87 14.22
C ALA A 541 -21.19 5.25 14.00
N LEU A 542 -21.79 4.85 12.87
CA LEU A 542 -23.20 5.07 12.60
C LEU A 542 -24.09 4.40 13.66
N TYR A 543 -23.77 3.17 14.05
CA TYR A 543 -24.50 2.46 15.11
C TYR A 543 -24.40 3.20 16.45
N GLY A 544 -23.19 3.57 16.86
CA GLY A 544 -22.98 4.34 18.10
C GLY A 544 -23.64 5.73 18.09
N LEU A 545 -23.62 6.41 16.95
CA LEU A 545 -24.29 7.70 16.78
C LEU A 545 -25.81 7.57 16.91
N ALA A 546 -26.41 6.53 16.31
CA ALA A 546 -27.83 6.26 16.49
C ALA A 546 -28.19 6.03 17.97
N GLN A 547 -27.37 5.27 18.70
CA GLN A 547 -27.55 5.07 20.14
C GLN A 547 -27.42 6.38 20.93
N ALA A 548 -26.45 7.24 20.58
CA ALA A 548 -26.25 8.54 21.22
C ALA A 548 -27.46 9.47 21.02
N LEU A 549 -28.02 9.51 19.81
CA LEU A 549 -29.20 10.32 19.49
C LEU A 549 -30.46 9.80 20.21
N GLN A 550 -30.63 8.47 20.27
CA GLN A 550 -31.73 7.85 21.02
C GLN A 550 -31.65 8.17 22.51
N ALA A 551 -30.46 8.07 23.11
CA ALA A 551 -30.25 8.41 24.52
C ALA A 551 -30.52 9.90 24.84
N GLN A 552 -30.48 10.77 23.82
CA GLN A 552 -30.86 12.19 23.91
C GLN A 552 -32.35 12.45 23.62
N ASN A 553 -33.14 11.42 23.28
CA ASN A 553 -34.51 11.53 22.77
C ASN A 553 -34.64 12.29 21.43
N LYS A 554 -33.57 12.36 20.63
CA LYS A 554 -33.58 12.94 19.26
C LYS A 554 -34.03 11.90 18.23
N MET A 555 -35.29 11.45 18.34
CA MET A 555 -35.78 10.26 17.63
C MET A 555 -35.82 10.41 16.10
N ASP A 556 -36.14 11.59 15.58
CA ASP A 556 -36.18 11.83 14.13
C ASP A 556 -34.78 11.76 13.51
N GLU A 557 -33.78 12.36 14.18
CA GLU A 557 -32.38 12.30 13.77
C GLU A 557 -31.83 10.87 13.89
N ALA A 558 -32.17 10.18 14.99
CA ALA A 558 -31.80 8.78 15.18
C ALA A 558 -32.32 7.89 14.05
N ALA A 559 -33.58 8.07 13.62
CA ALA A 559 -34.16 7.29 12.53
C ALA A 559 -33.39 7.48 11.20
N ILE A 560 -32.94 8.69 10.90
CA ILE A 560 -32.12 8.98 9.71
C ILE A 560 -30.78 8.25 9.80
N ILE A 561 -30.10 8.33 10.95
CA ILE A 561 -28.81 7.65 11.15
C ILE A 561 -28.98 6.13 11.15
N THR A 562 -30.04 5.59 11.72
CA THR A 562 -30.35 4.15 11.66
C THR A 562 -30.54 3.68 10.22
N ALA A 563 -31.28 4.41 9.38
CA ALA A 563 -31.43 4.06 7.97
C ALA A 563 -30.08 4.07 7.23
N ARG A 564 -29.21 5.05 7.52
CA ARG A 564 -27.84 5.10 6.98
C ARG A 564 -26.98 3.93 7.47
N PHE A 565 -27.09 3.56 8.74
CA PHE A 565 -26.43 2.38 9.31
C PHE A 565 -26.88 1.10 8.61
N GLU A 566 -28.19 0.89 8.44
CA GLU A 566 -28.72 -0.31 7.78
C GLU A 566 -28.19 -0.48 6.35
N GLN A 567 -27.99 0.62 5.62
CA GLN A 567 -27.36 0.59 4.30
C GLN A 567 -25.86 0.26 4.36
N ALA A 568 -25.12 0.91 5.27
CA ALA A 568 -23.69 0.67 5.45
C ALA A 568 -23.39 -0.75 5.96
N TRP A 569 -24.29 -1.32 6.75
CA TRP A 569 -24.16 -2.61 7.43
C TRP A 569 -24.92 -3.75 6.75
N ALA A 570 -25.48 -3.52 5.56
CA ALA A 570 -26.36 -4.46 4.86
C ALA A 570 -25.70 -5.82 4.52
N ARG A 571 -24.37 -5.85 4.43
CA ARG A 571 -23.57 -7.05 4.10
C ARG A 571 -22.94 -7.70 5.33
N ALA A 572 -23.09 -7.11 6.51
CA ALA A 572 -22.45 -7.60 7.71
C ALA A 572 -22.97 -8.99 8.11
N ASP A 573 -22.08 -9.83 8.62
CA ASP A 573 -22.41 -11.16 9.15
C ASP A 573 -22.45 -11.19 10.68
N ILE A 574 -22.44 -10.02 11.30
CA ILE A 574 -22.53 -9.80 12.75
C ILE A 574 -23.61 -8.75 13.08
N LYS A 575 -24.12 -8.83 14.31
CA LYS A 575 -24.97 -7.80 14.89
C LYS A 575 -24.19 -7.00 15.92
N LEU A 576 -24.25 -5.68 15.81
CA LEU A 576 -23.62 -4.79 16.78
C LEU A 576 -24.53 -4.58 17.99
N GLN A 577 -23.89 -4.44 19.16
CA GLN A 577 -24.52 -3.98 20.39
C GLN A 577 -23.99 -2.61 20.84
N GLY A 578 -22.85 -2.20 20.27
CA GLY A 578 -22.21 -0.90 20.40
C GLY A 578 -21.23 -0.66 19.26
N SER A 579 -20.51 0.47 19.29
CA SER A 579 -19.47 0.82 18.29
C SER A 579 -18.17 0.01 18.40
N ARG A 580 -18.10 -0.91 19.37
CA ARG A 580 -17.04 -1.89 19.59
C ARG A 580 -17.64 -3.14 20.23
N PHE A 581 -16.93 -4.26 20.12
CA PHE A 581 -17.17 -5.38 21.04
C PHE A 581 -16.51 -5.07 22.40
N GLY A 582 -17.21 -5.40 23.48
CA GLY A 582 -16.80 -5.11 24.85
C GLY A 582 -17.32 -6.17 25.82
N ARG A 583 -17.45 -5.79 27.09
CA ARG A 583 -18.10 -6.60 28.14
C ARG A 583 -19.60 -6.73 27.94
#